data_AF-A0AAN8KTP8-F1
#
_entry.id   AF-A0AAN8KTP8-F1
#
_cell.length_a   1.000
_cell.length_b   1.000
_cell.length_c   1.000
_cell.angle_alpha   90.00
_cell.angle_beta   90.00
_cell.angle_gamma   90.00
#
_symmetry.space_group_name_H-M   'P 1'
#
loop_
_entity.id
_entity.type
_entity.pdbx_description
1 polymer ?
#
loop_
_entity_poly.entity_id
_entity_poly.type
_entity_poly.pdbx_seq_one_letter_code
_entity_poly.pdbx_strand_id
1 'polypeptide(L)'
;MMASSYNAKEEDGHVAVSGGGTIKNKKPENTAFKQQRLPAWQPILTAGTVLPAFFVIGLIFIPIGIGLYVTSNNIKEFEIDYTGTDMSSPCFDCSQNFSWNSTRPCTCALPFSLEQPFESNVFMYYGLSNFYQNHRRYVKSRDDSQLNGDPTSLMNPSKECEPYARNEKMPIAPCGAIANSMFNDTLELYYIDPNGTRIQIPLMKKGIAWWTDKHVKFRNPGGNPNLTSAFQGNNQADQLAQACL
;
A
#
# COMPACT_ATOMS: atom_id res chain seq x y z
N MET A 1 -39.14 -11.43 -7.38
CA MET A 1 -40.21 -11.53 -6.36
C MET A 1 -40.39 -13.00 -6.02
N MET A 2 -40.00 -13.42 -4.82
CA MET A 2 -40.42 -14.68 -4.17
C MET A 2 -40.34 -14.41 -2.67
N ALA A 3 -41.49 -14.09 -2.08
CA ALA A 3 -41.68 -14.16 -0.64
C ALA A 3 -41.92 -15.63 -0.29
N SER A 4 -41.16 -16.20 0.64
CA SER A 4 -41.47 -17.49 1.22
C SER A 4 -41.45 -17.33 2.74
N SER A 5 -42.65 -17.14 3.27
CA SER A 5 -42.98 -17.12 4.69
C SER A 5 -42.60 -18.45 5.33
N TYR A 6 -41.70 -18.44 6.31
CA TYR A 6 -41.47 -19.59 7.17
C TYR A 6 -42.54 -19.64 8.25
N ASN A 7 -43.36 -20.69 8.24
CA ASN A 7 -44.25 -21.04 9.35
C ASN A 7 -43.53 -22.08 10.22
N ALA A 8 -43.01 -21.65 11.36
CA ALA A 8 -42.43 -22.53 12.36
C ALA A 8 -43.54 -22.99 13.30
N LYS A 9 -44.16 -24.14 13.02
CA LYS A 9 -45.01 -24.82 14.00
C LYS A 9 -45.15 -26.29 13.68
N GLU A 10 -44.38 -27.11 14.39
CA GLU A 10 -44.74 -28.46 14.79
C GLU A 10 -43.91 -28.77 16.05
N GLU A 11 -44.48 -28.40 17.20
CA GLU A 11 -44.06 -28.91 18.50
C GLU A 11 -44.57 -30.36 18.61
N ASP A 12 -43.68 -31.34 18.54
CA ASP A 12 -44.01 -32.70 18.95
C ASP A 12 -43.85 -32.83 20.47
N GLY A 13 -44.99 -33.01 21.14
CA GLY A 13 -45.10 -33.15 22.59
C GLY A 13 -44.38 -34.39 23.13
N HIS A 14 -43.55 -34.17 24.15
CA HIS A 14 -42.99 -35.24 24.97
C HIS A 14 -44.02 -35.71 26.00
N VAL A 15 -44.56 -36.92 25.83
CA VAL A 15 -45.19 -37.68 26.92
C VAL A 15 -44.09 -38.39 27.70
N ALA A 16 -43.90 -38.00 28.97
CA ALA A 16 -43.04 -38.69 29.91
C ALA A 16 -43.80 -39.87 30.55
N VAL A 17 -43.32 -41.10 30.34
CA VAL A 17 -43.67 -42.26 31.16
C VAL A 17 -42.39 -42.81 31.77
N SER A 18 -42.39 -42.99 33.09
CA SER A 18 -41.27 -43.52 33.87
C SER A 18 -41.27 -45.06 33.87
N GLY A 19 -40.07 -45.63 33.83
CA GLY A 19 -39.82 -47.04 34.16
C GLY A 19 -39.65 -47.99 32.98
N GLY A 20 -38.40 -48.39 32.69
CA GLY A 20 -38.06 -49.48 31.76
C GLY A 20 -36.88 -49.11 30.85
N GLY A 21 -35.80 -49.90 30.88
CA GLY A 21 -34.54 -49.62 30.17
C GLY A 21 -34.76 -49.28 28.69
N THR A 22 -34.42 -48.05 28.31
CA THR A 22 -34.57 -47.56 26.95
C THR A 22 -33.51 -48.19 26.05
N ILE A 23 -33.95 -49.08 25.15
CA ILE A 23 -33.16 -49.44 23.98
C ILE A 23 -32.89 -48.13 23.24
N LYS A 24 -31.66 -47.60 23.31
CA LYS A 24 -31.25 -46.41 22.56
C LYS A 24 -31.41 -46.73 21.08
N ASN A 25 -32.50 -46.23 20.50
CA ASN A 25 -32.79 -46.40 19.09
C ASN A 25 -31.66 -45.76 18.30
N LYS A 26 -30.87 -46.56 17.57
CA LYS A 26 -29.72 -46.10 16.76
C LYS A 26 -30.15 -45.38 15.48
N LYS A 27 -31.44 -45.07 15.34
CA LYS A 27 -31.98 -44.40 14.17
C LYS A 27 -31.50 -42.94 14.16
N PRO A 28 -30.84 -42.48 13.07
CA PRO A 28 -30.46 -41.10 12.93
C PRO A 28 -31.69 -40.18 12.99
N GLU A 29 -31.50 -38.99 13.54
CA GLU A 29 -32.54 -37.96 13.56
C GLU A 29 -33.01 -37.61 12.14
N ASN A 30 -34.33 -37.52 11.97
CA ASN A 30 -34.96 -37.31 10.68
C ASN A 30 -35.17 -35.82 10.37
N THR A 31 -34.11 -35.02 10.48
CA THR A 31 -34.16 -33.59 10.13
C THR A 31 -33.63 -33.36 8.72
N ALA A 32 -34.18 -32.37 8.00
CA ALA A 32 -33.78 -32.06 6.62
C ALA A 32 -32.28 -31.81 6.46
N PHE A 33 -31.63 -31.22 7.48
CA PHE A 33 -30.19 -31.03 7.53
C PHE A 33 -29.43 -32.36 7.65
N LYS A 34 -29.75 -33.19 8.66
CA LYS A 34 -29.04 -34.46 8.90
C LYS A 34 -29.28 -35.50 7.80
N GLN A 35 -30.41 -35.40 7.11
CA GLN A 35 -30.78 -36.25 5.98
C GLN A 35 -30.36 -35.68 4.62
N GLN A 36 -29.71 -34.50 4.58
CA GLN A 36 -29.25 -33.82 3.36
C GLN A 36 -30.37 -33.55 2.35
N ARG A 37 -31.56 -33.19 2.84
CA ARG A 37 -32.76 -32.85 2.05
C ARG A 37 -33.14 -31.38 2.18
N LEU A 38 -32.15 -30.52 2.41
CA LEU A 38 -32.39 -29.09 2.40
C LEU A 38 -32.81 -28.65 0.98
N PRO A 39 -33.75 -27.71 0.86
CA PRO A 39 -34.09 -27.15 -0.43
C PRO A 39 -32.84 -26.47 -1.01
N ALA A 40 -32.42 -26.93 -2.19
CA ALA A 40 -31.28 -26.38 -2.90
C ALA A 40 -31.73 -25.96 -4.29
N TRP A 41 -31.25 -24.79 -4.74
CA TRP A 41 -31.34 -24.42 -6.14
C TRP A 41 -30.19 -25.09 -6.90
N GLN A 42 -30.54 -25.89 -7.91
CA GLN A 42 -29.57 -26.62 -8.74
C GLN A 42 -29.64 -26.10 -10.18
N PRO A 43 -28.96 -24.98 -10.50
CA PRO A 43 -28.96 -24.45 -11.85
C PRO A 43 -28.20 -25.37 -12.80
N ILE A 44 -28.87 -25.81 -13.87
CA ILE A 44 -28.24 -26.55 -14.96
C ILE A 44 -27.84 -25.54 -16.03
N LEU A 45 -26.54 -25.28 -16.16
CA LEU A 45 -25.99 -24.33 -17.13
C LEU A 45 -25.97 -24.96 -18.53
N THR A 46 -27.00 -24.67 -19.31
CA THR A 46 -27.11 -25.08 -20.72
C THR A 46 -26.81 -23.90 -21.64
N ALA A 47 -26.43 -24.17 -22.90
CA ALA A 47 -26.11 -23.12 -23.88
C ALA A 47 -27.20 -22.02 -23.98
N GLY A 48 -28.48 -22.40 -23.92
CA GLY A 48 -29.60 -21.45 -23.96
C GLY A 48 -29.70 -20.52 -22.74
N THR A 49 -29.17 -20.94 -21.59
CA THR A 49 -29.15 -20.12 -20.36
C THR A 49 -27.92 -19.22 -20.24
N VAL A 50 -26.74 -19.68 -20.70
CA VAL A 50 -25.50 -18.89 -20.61
C VAL A 50 -25.35 -17.88 -21.74
N LEU A 51 -25.85 -18.17 -22.95
CA LEU A 51 -25.69 -17.28 -24.10
C LEU A 51 -26.29 -15.88 -23.88
N PRO A 52 -27.53 -15.72 -23.37
CA PRO A 52 -28.07 -14.39 -23.06
C PRO A 52 -27.28 -13.68 -21.97
N ALA A 53 -26.79 -14.40 -20.96
CA ALA A 53 -25.99 -13.83 -19.89
C ALA A 53 -24.68 -13.23 -20.43
N PHE A 54 -24.00 -13.90 -21.37
CA PHE A 54 -22.81 -13.36 -22.01
C PHE A 54 -23.10 -12.09 -22.83
N PHE A 55 -24.23 -12.04 -23.55
CA PHE A 55 -24.62 -10.82 -24.28
C PHE A 55 -24.87 -9.64 -23.33
N VAL A 56 -25.57 -9.87 -22.21
CA VAL A 56 -25.82 -8.83 -21.20
C VAL A 56 -24.51 -8.33 -20.61
N ILE A 57 -23.60 -9.23 -20.23
CA ILE A 57 -22.28 -8.86 -19.71
C ILE A 57 -21.50 -8.05 -20.76
N GLY A 58 -21.50 -8.49 -22.02
CA GLY A 58 -20.85 -7.78 -23.12
C GLY A 58 -21.39 -6.36 -23.32
N LEU A 59 -22.72 -6.20 -23.36
CA LEU A 59 -23.37 -4.90 -23.52
C LEU A 59 -23.09 -3.95 -22.36
N ILE A 60 -22.82 -4.45 -21.15
CA ILE A 60 -22.44 -3.64 -20.00
C ILE A 60 -20.94 -3.32 -20.02
N PHE A 61 -20.08 -4.30 -20.32
CA PHE A 61 -18.64 -4.14 -20.24
C PHE A 61 -18.04 -3.36 -21.41
N ILE A 62 -18.66 -3.39 -22.60
CA ILE A 62 -18.21 -2.59 -23.74
C ILE A 62 -18.25 -1.08 -23.43
N PRO A 63 -19.37 -0.46 -23.03
CA PRO A 63 -19.40 0.97 -22.74
C PRO A 63 -18.55 1.34 -21.52
N ILE A 64 -18.49 0.49 -20.49
CA ILE A 64 -17.60 0.70 -19.34
C ILE A 64 -16.13 0.69 -19.79
N GLY A 65 -15.74 -0.28 -20.62
CA GLY A 65 -14.40 -0.39 -21.17
C GLY A 65 -14.02 0.79 -22.05
N ILE A 66 -14.93 1.26 -22.92
CA ILE A 66 -14.73 2.48 -23.72
C ILE A 66 -14.56 3.69 -22.80
N GLY A 67 -15.41 3.84 -21.78
CA GLY A 67 -15.31 4.92 -20.80
C GLY A 67 -13.95 4.96 -20.11
N LEU A 68 -13.52 3.82 -19.54
CA LEU A 68 -12.22 3.67 -18.88
C LEU A 68 -11.06 3.94 -19.85
N TYR A 69 -11.12 3.42 -21.07
CA TYR A 69 -10.10 3.61 -22.10
C TYR A 69 -9.93 5.08 -22.47
N VAL A 70 -11.03 5.79 -22.76
CA VAL A 70 -10.98 7.22 -23.09
C VAL A 70 -10.47 8.03 -21.91
N THR A 71 -10.93 7.76 -20.69
CA THR A 71 -10.43 8.46 -19.50
C THR A 71 -8.95 8.22 -19.27
N SER A 72 -8.44 7.01 -19.54
CA SER A 72 -7.03 6.68 -19.38
C SER A 72 -6.15 7.40 -20.41
N ASN A 73 -6.56 7.43 -21.68
CA ASN A 73 -5.79 8.09 -22.75
C ASN A 73 -5.77 9.62 -22.64
N ASN A 74 -6.72 10.20 -21.90
CA ASN A 74 -6.75 11.64 -21.66
C ASN A 74 -5.75 12.08 -20.58
N ILE A 75 -5.20 11.15 -19.79
CA ILE A 75 -4.15 11.45 -18.81
C ILE A 75 -2.88 11.79 -19.57
N LYS A 76 -2.27 12.93 -19.20
CA LYS A 76 -0.99 13.39 -19.75
C LYS A 76 0.11 13.00 -18.80
N GLU A 77 1.14 12.36 -19.32
CA GLU A 77 2.28 11.88 -18.57
C GLU A 77 3.57 12.30 -19.29
N PHE A 78 4.58 12.68 -18.53
CA PHE A 78 5.91 12.96 -19.03
C PHE A 78 6.92 12.27 -18.12
N GLU A 79 7.77 11.44 -18.71
CA GLU A 79 8.77 10.66 -18.01
C GLU A 79 10.17 11.04 -18.51
N ILE A 80 11.10 11.24 -17.57
CA ILE A 80 12.49 11.55 -17.87
C ILE A 80 13.40 10.76 -16.95
N ASP A 81 14.36 10.04 -17.55
CA ASP A 81 15.41 9.33 -16.82
C ASP A 81 16.57 10.28 -16.50
N TYR A 82 16.92 10.37 -15.22
CA TYR A 82 18.01 11.20 -14.71
C TYR A 82 19.21 10.39 -14.20
N THR A 83 19.27 9.08 -14.46
CA THR A 83 20.33 8.17 -13.98
C THR A 83 21.73 8.56 -14.48
N GLY A 84 21.82 9.13 -15.68
CA GLY A 84 23.09 9.57 -16.25
C GLY A 84 23.99 8.41 -16.72
N THR A 85 23.42 7.41 -17.40
CA THR A 85 24.19 6.28 -17.96
C THR A 85 25.00 6.67 -19.21
N ASP A 86 24.46 7.60 -20.00
CA ASP A 86 25.07 8.05 -21.24
C ASP A 86 26.03 9.22 -20.99
N MET A 87 27.19 9.22 -21.66
CA MET A 87 28.18 10.31 -21.58
C MET A 87 27.63 11.66 -22.03
N SER A 88 26.54 11.68 -22.80
CA SER A 88 25.85 12.90 -23.24
C SER A 88 24.88 13.45 -22.20
N SER A 89 24.55 12.69 -21.16
CA SER A 89 23.61 13.11 -20.13
C SER A 89 24.24 14.18 -19.21
N PRO A 90 23.53 15.27 -18.91
CA PRO A 90 23.98 16.25 -17.91
C PRO A 90 24.22 15.66 -16.52
N CYS A 91 23.67 14.48 -16.21
CA CYS A 91 23.83 13.79 -14.94
C CYS A 91 24.93 12.72 -14.95
N PHE A 92 25.67 12.55 -16.05
CA PHE A 92 26.72 11.53 -16.16
C PHE A 92 27.85 11.71 -15.13
N ASP A 93 28.22 12.94 -14.81
CA ASP A 93 29.24 13.21 -13.78
C ASP A 93 28.81 12.73 -12.38
N CYS A 94 27.50 12.72 -12.11
CA CYS A 94 26.95 12.21 -10.86
C CYS A 94 26.95 10.68 -10.79
N SER A 95 26.94 9.97 -11.92
CA SER A 95 26.94 8.50 -11.96
C SER A 95 28.34 7.90 -11.87
N GLN A 96 29.37 8.62 -12.32
CA GLN A 96 30.73 8.11 -12.49
C GLN A 96 31.56 7.96 -11.21
N ASN A 97 31.26 8.71 -10.14
CA ASN A 97 32.13 8.81 -8.95
C ASN A 97 31.40 8.56 -7.61
N PHE A 98 30.54 7.55 -7.55
CA PHE A 98 29.95 7.13 -6.28
C PHE A 98 30.88 6.15 -5.54
N SER A 99 31.65 6.67 -4.57
CA SER A 99 32.34 5.85 -3.58
C SER A 99 31.50 5.78 -2.31
N TRP A 100 31.24 4.57 -1.79
CA TRP A 100 30.48 4.32 -0.56
C TRP A 100 30.98 5.11 0.66
N ASN A 101 32.23 5.58 0.65
CA ASN A 101 32.86 6.34 1.74
C ASN A 101 32.90 7.87 1.51
N SER A 102 32.50 8.37 0.35
CA SER A 102 32.56 9.80 0.04
C SER A 102 31.48 10.18 -0.96
N THR A 103 30.22 10.14 -0.54
CA THR A 103 29.12 10.73 -1.30
C THR A 103 29.21 12.25 -1.18
N ARG A 104 29.75 12.91 -2.21
CA ARG A 104 29.63 14.37 -2.31
C ARG A 104 28.24 14.71 -2.85
N PRO A 105 27.61 15.79 -2.38
CA PRO A 105 26.38 16.25 -3.01
C PRO A 105 26.68 16.55 -4.48
N CYS A 106 25.97 15.87 -5.38
CA CYS A 106 26.04 16.10 -6.81
C CYS A 106 24.71 16.69 -7.27
N THR A 107 24.77 17.74 -8.08
CA THR A 107 23.59 18.40 -8.62
C THR A 107 23.73 18.42 -10.14
N CYS A 108 22.74 17.86 -10.82
CA CYS A 108 22.62 17.94 -12.28
C CYS A 108 21.27 18.57 -12.65
N ALA A 109 21.17 19.07 -13.88
CA ALA A 109 19.96 19.71 -14.38
C ALA A 109 19.61 19.14 -15.76
N LEU A 110 18.38 18.68 -15.93
CA LEU A 110 17.88 18.18 -17.21
C LEU A 110 16.87 19.15 -17.80
N PRO A 111 17.19 19.82 -18.91
CA PRO A 111 16.20 20.63 -19.62
C PRO A 111 15.23 19.72 -20.36
N PHE A 112 13.93 19.98 -20.25
CA PHE A 112 12.88 19.31 -21.01
C PHE A 112 11.80 20.31 -21.45
N SER A 113 11.02 19.91 -22.45
CA SER A 113 9.92 20.70 -23.00
C SER A 113 8.64 19.88 -23.03
N LEU A 114 7.53 20.47 -22.58
CA LEU A 114 6.21 19.84 -22.64
C LEU A 114 5.52 20.23 -23.94
N GLU A 115 5.09 19.25 -24.73
CA GLU A 115 4.39 19.49 -26.00
C GLU A 115 2.97 20.04 -25.80
N GLN A 116 2.35 19.71 -24.67
CA GLN A 116 0.97 20.05 -24.34
C GLN A 116 0.90 20.59 -22.90
N PRO A 117 0.00 21.56 -22.63
CA PRO A 117 -0.20 22.07 -21.28
C PRO A 117 -0.88 21.03 -20.38
N PHE A 118 -0.46 20.99 -19.11
CA PHE A 118 -1.09 20.16 -18.08
C PHE A 118 -2.12 21.02 -17.34
N GLU A 119 -3.39 20.91 -17.73
CA GLU A 119 -4.47 21.81 -17.25
C GLU A 119 -5.02 21.47 -15.86
N SER A 120 -4.72 20.28 -15.34
CA SER A 120 -5.27 19.77 -14.07
C SER A 120 -4.19 19.63 -12.99
N ASN A 121 -4.56 19.11 -11.82
CA ASN A 121 -3.60 18.86 -10.74
C ASN A 121 -2.51 17.89 -11.20
N VAL A 122 -1.26 18.36 -11.18
CA VAL A 122 -0.09 17.57 -11.56
C VAL A 122 0.52 16.91 -10.33
N PHE A 123 0.88 15.65 -10.48
CA PHE A 123 1.60 14.88 -9.48
C PHE A 123 2.99 14.55 -10.01
N MET A 124 4.00 14.72 -9.17
CA MET A 124 5.39 14.37 -9.49
C MET A 124 5.72 13.06 -8.79
N TYR A 125 6.19 12.08 -9.57
CA TYR A 125 6.62 10.78 -9.07
C TYR A 125 8.09 10.58 -9.39
N TYR A 126 8.79 9.86 -8.52
CA TYR A 126 10.11 9.30 -8.82
C TYR A 126 9.94 7.80 -9.07
N GLY A 127 10.55 7.31 -10.14
CA GLY A 127 10.56 5.89 -10.51
C GLY A 127 11.91 5.27 -10.17
N LEU A 128 11.89 4.06 -9.61
CA LEU A 128 13.09 3.27 -9.39
C LEU A 128 12.96 1.96 -10.18
N SER A 129 13.94 1.68 -11.03
CA SER A 129 14.05 0.39 -11.74
C SER A 129 15.06 -0.51 -11.02
N ASN A 130 14.92 -1.83 -11.18
CA ASN A 130 15.79 -2.82 -10.54
C ASN A 130 15.89 -2.74 -8.99
N PHE A 131 14.87 -2.16 -8.33
CA PHE A 131 14.78 -2.06 -6.88
C PHE A 131 13.69 -2.99 -6.32
N TYR A 132 14.11 -4.14 -5.78
CA TYR A 132 13.20 -5.23 -5.38
C TYR A 132 12.56 -5.04 -3.99
N GLN A 133 11.68 -4.04 -3.86
CA GLN A 133 10.96 -3.75 -2.60
C GLN A 133 10.07 -4.91 -2.13
N ASN A 134 9.62 -5.79 -3.02
CA ASN A 134 8.77 -6.93 -2.71
C ASN A 134 9.54 -8.14 -2.14
N HIS A 135 10.87 -8.08 -2.05
CA HIS A 135 11.65 -9.19 -1.51
C HIS A 135 11.28 -9.47 -0.05
N ARG A 136 10.95 -10.72 0.30
CA ARG A 136 10.39 -11.10 1.62
C ARG A 136 11.20 -10.56 2.80
N ARG A 137 12.53 -10.62 2.75
CA ARG A 137 13.40 -10.10 3.85
C ARG A 137 13.37 -8.58 3.93
N TYR A 138 13.23 -7.90 2.80
CA TYR A 138 13.15 -6.44 2.75
C TYR A 138 11.82 -5.96 3.33
N VAL A 139 10.70 -6.52 2.87
CA VAL A 139 9.34 -6.19 3.36
C VAL A 139 9.18 -6.41 4.86
N LYS A 140 9.79 -7.48 5.40
CA LYS A 140 9.74 -7.79 6.83
C LYS A 140 10.64 -6.90 7.68
N SER A 141 11.67 -6.27 7.10
CA SER A 141 12.68 -5.54 7.86
C SER A 141 12.20 -4.15 8.25
N ARG A 142 11.32 -4.12 9.27
CA ARG A 142 10.78 -2.94 9.94
C ARG A 142 10.21 -3.30 11.31
N ASP A 143 9.97 -2.32 12.16
CA ASP A 143 9.27 -2.47 13.43
C ASP A 143 8.03 -1.57 13.46
N ASP A 144 6.85 -2.17 13.28
CA ASP A 144 5.58 -1.44 13.21
C ASP A 144 5.22 -0.77 14.57
N SER A 145 5.66 -1.33 15.71
CA SER A 145 5.44 -0.71 17.02
C SER A 145 6.35 0.51 17.22
N GLN A 146 7.60 0.43 16.76
CA GLN A 146 8.51 1.58 16.75
C GLN A 146 7.96 2.71 15.86
N LEU A 147 7.47 2.37 14.67
CA LEU A 147 6.89 3.31 13.71
C LEU A 147 5.59 3.96 14.21
N ASN A 148 4.86 3.27 15.10
CA ASN A 148 3.70 3.81 15.80
C ASN A 148 4.07 4.60 17.09
N GLY A 149 5.36 4.80 17.35
CA GLY A 149 5.84 5.64 18.45
C GLY A 149 5.84 4.97 19.82
N ASP A 150 5.85 3.63 19.89
CA ASP A 150 5.96 2.92 21.18
C ASP A 150 7.36 3.12 21.81
N PRO A 151 7.45 3.67 23.04
CA PRO A 151 8.73 3.91 23.69
C PRO A 151 9.53 2.63 23.97
N THR A 152 8.88 1.47 24.14
CA THR A 152 9.59 0.22 24.42
C THR A 152 10.29 -0.33 23.18
N SER A 153 9.60 -0.31 22.04
CA SER A 153 10.18 -0.64 20.73
C SER A 153 11.22 0.37 20.26
N LEU A 154 11.19 1.61 20.75
CA LEU A 154 12.24 2.60 20.46
C LEU A 154 13.59 2.18 21.03
N MET A 155 13.62 1.63 22.25
CA MET A 155 14.85 1.16 22.92
C MET A 155 15.23 -0.27 22.54
N ASN A 156 14.24 -1.10 22.26
CA ASN A 156 14.39 -2.53 21.95
C ASN A 156 13.62 -2.88 20.66
N PRO A 157 14.20 -2.57 19.48
CA PRO A 157 13.55 -2.86 18.21
C PRO A 157 13.42 -4.37 17.96
N SER A 158 12.43 -4.73 17.15
CA SER A 158 12.18 -6.09 16.67
C SER A 158 13.39 -6.73 16.01
N LYS A 159 13.52 -8.06 16.16
CA LYS A 159 14.55 -8.86 15.47
C LYS A 159 14.37 -8.88 13.96
N GLU A 160 13.16 -8.62 13.45
CA GLU A 160 12.91 -8.53 12.01
C GLU A 160 13.70 -7.37 11.36
N CYS A 161 14.10 -6.36 12.13
CA CYS A 161 14.95 -5.26 11.65
C CYS A 161 16.42 -5.65 11.41
N GLU A 162 16.88 -6.85 11.77
CA GLU A 162 18.28 -7.25 11.55
C GLU A 162 18.66 -7.25 10.06
N PRO A 163 19.88 -6.77 9.70
CA PRO A 163 20.95 -6.27 10.58
C PRO A 163 20.81 -4.79 11.01
N TYR A 164 19.81 -4.07 10.50
CA TYR A 164 19.60 -2.63 10.71
C TYR A 164 18.82 -2.29 11.99
N ALA A 165 18.92 -3.14 13.02
CA ALA A 165 18.24 -2.92 14.30
C ALA A 165 19.07 -2.01 15.22
N ARG A 166 20.40 -2.16 15.20
CA ARG A 166 21.34 -1.47 16.09
C ARG A 166 22.59 -1.09 15.33
N ASN A 167 23.14 0.09 15.65
CA ASN A 167 24.50 0.44 15.28
C ASN A 167 25.35 0.42 16.55
N GLU A 168 26.35 -0.46 16.57
CA GLU A 168 27.10 -0.84 17.77
C GLU A 168 26.18 -1.35 18.90
N LYS A 169 25.84 -0.48 19.86
CA LYS A 169 24.95 -0.79 20.99
C LYS A 169 23.69 0.06 21.00
N MET A 170 23.63 1.11 20.19
CA MET A 170 22.50 2.02 20.16
C MET A 170 21.44 1.56 19.14
N PRO A 171 20.15 1.53 19.52
CA PRO A 171 19.05 1.22 18.60
C PRO A 171 18.93 2.30 17.51
N ILE A 172 18.61 1.87 16.29
CA ILE A 172 18.35 2.77 15.15
C ILE A 172 16.86 3.11 15.16
N ALA A 173 16.52 4.38 14.98
CA ALA A 173 15.13 4.83 14.83
C ALA A 173 14.97 5.69 13.57
N PRO A 174 14.16 5.26 12.60
CA PRO A 174 13.50 3.95 12.45
C PRO A 174 14.46 2.84 12.02
N CYS A 175 14.25 1.62 12.52
CA CYS A 175 15.05 0.44 12.17
C CYS A 175 14.58 -0.25 10.88
N GLY A 176 15.47 -1.04 10.29
CA GLY A 176 15.15 -1.95 9.19
C GLY A 176 15.61 -1.49 7.81
N ALA A 177 15.62 -2.42 6.87
CA ALA A 177 16.16 -2.22 5.52
C ALA A 177 15.37 -1.18 4.72
N ILE A 178 14.04 -1.09 4.94
CA ILE A 178 13.15 -0.15 4.24
C ILE A 178 13.54 1.30 4.55
N ALA A 179 13.69 1.60 5.84
CA ALA A 179 14.10 2.91 6.33
C ALA A 179 15.54 3.25 5.92
N ASN A 180 16.46 2.27 6.04
CA ASN A 180 17.87 2.48 5.72
C ASN A 180 18.11 2.80 4.24
N SER A 181 17.29 2.27 3.33
CA SER A 181 17.38 2.54 1.90
C SER A 181 16.37 3.59 1.43
N MET A 182 16.04 4.57 2.28
CA MET A 182 15.12 5.63 1.90
C MET A 182 15.71 6.47 0.76
N PHE A 183 14.87 6.78 -0.22
CA PHE A 183 15.21 7.69 -1.31
C PHE A 183 15.55 9.08 -0.77
N ASN A 184 16.69 9.63 -1.19
CA ASN A 184 17.27 10.85 -0.63
C ASN A 184 17.59 11.93 -1.67
N ASP A 185 17.23 11.75 -2.95
CA ASP A 185 17.41 12.82 -3.93
C ASP A 185 16.39 13.95 -3.69
N THR A 186 16.82 15.18 -3.94
CA THR A 186 15.98 16.37 -3.88
C THR A 186 15.73 16.89 -5.30
N LEU A 187 14.48 16.82 -5.73
CA LEU A 187 14.07 17.24 -7.08
C LEU A 187 13.44 18.64 -7.02
N GLU A 188 13.90 19.53 -7.89
CA GLU A 188 13.39 20.90 -8.03
C GLU A 188 13.00 21.17 -9.48
N LEU A 189 11.86 21.83 -9.68
CA LEU A 189 11.35 22.19 -11.01
C LEU A 189 11.42 23.69 -11.23
N TYR A 190 11.83 24.07 -12.44
CA TYR A 190 11.94 25.46 -12.87
C TYR A 190 11.26 25.63 -14.22
N TYR A 191 10.41 26.64 -14.34
CA TYR A 191 9.90 27.14 -15.61
C TYR A 191 10.88 28.15 -16.18
N ILE A 192 11.20 28.02 -17.47
CA ILE A 192 12.06 28.97 -18.18
C ILE A 192 11.18 29.82 -19.07
N ASP A 193 11.08 31.12 -18.75
CA ASP A 193 10.34 32.08 -19.57
C ASP A 193 11.01 32.24 -20.96
N PRO A 194 10.26 32.68 -21.99
CA PRO A 194 10.84 33.07 -23.28
C PRO A 194 11.96 34.12 -23.17
N ASN A 195 11.98 34.91 -22.10
CA ASN A 195 13.01 35.91 -21.80
C ASN A 195 14.27 35.30 -21.13
N GLY A 196 14.29 33.99 -20.87
CA GLY A 196 15.39 33.26 -20.25
C GLY A 196 15.41 33.28 -18.72
N THR A 197 14.40 33.88 -18.08
CA THR A 197 14.29 33.92 -16.62
C THR A 197 13.86 32.55 -16.09
N ARG A 198 14.50 32.08 -15.01
CA ARG A 198 14.16 30.83 -14.32
C ARG A 198 13.22 31.12 -13.16
N ILE A 199 12.01 30.57 -13.20
CA ILE A 199 10.99 30.69 -12.17
C ILE A 199 10.83 29.33 -11.49
N GLN A 200 11.05 29.26 -10.17
CA GLN A 200 10.88 28.01 -9.43
C GLN A 200 9.39 27.63 -9.33
N ILE A 201 9.06 26.39 -9.63
CA ILE A 201 7.71 25.83 -9.46
C ILE A 201 7.62 25.28 -8.03
N PRO A 202 6.75 25.83 -7.16
CA PRO A 202 6.63 25.36 -5.79
C PRO A 202 5.96 23.98 -5.75
N LEU A 203 6.63 23.02 -5.11
CA LEU A 203 6.11 21.66 -4.91
C LEU A 203 5.47 21.52 -3.52
N MET A 204 4.25 20.99 -3.49
CA MET A 204 3.54 20.67 -2.25
C MET A 204 4.09 19.39 -1.63
N LYS A 205 4.70 19.51 -0.44
CA LYS A 205 5.25 18.35 0.30
C LYS A 205 4.23 17.68 1.25
N LYS A 206 3.08 18.31 1.47
CA LYS A 206 2.01 17.82 2.35
C LYS A 206 0.85 17.26 1.53
N GLY A 207 0.17 16.25 2.07
CA GLY A 207 -0.99 15.62 1.40
C GLY A 207 -0.62 14.52 0.41
N ILE A 208 0.63 14.06 0.42
CA ILE A 208 1.15 12.99 -0.45
C ILE A 208 1.00 11.58 0.15
N ALA A 209 0.76 11.48 1.46
CA ALA A 209 0.57 10.22 2.17
C ALA A 209 -0.92 9.93 2.39
N TRP A 210 -1.26 8.65 2.48
CA TRP A 210 -2.61 8.21 2.83
C TRP A 210 -3.03 8.75 4.20
N TRP A 211 -4.32 9.08 4.34
CA TRP A 211 -4.86 9.62 5.59
C TRP A 211 -4.62 8.69 6.79
N THR A 212 -4.77 7.38 6.59
CA THR A 212 -4.54 6.34 7.60
C THR A 212 -3.08 6.26 8.02
N ASP A 213 -2.17 6.40 7.07
CA ASP A 213 -0.74 6.36 7.35
C ASP A 213 -0.35 7.55 8.23
N LYS A 214 -0.81 8.74 7.87
CA LYS A 214 -0.49 9.98 8.60
C LYS A 214 -1.12 10.10 10.00
N HIS A 215 -2.34 9.61 10.20
CA HIS A 215 -3.08 9.87 11.46
C HIS A 215 -3.25 8.65 12.36
N VAL A 216 -3.08 7.44 11.84
CA VAL A 216 -3.33 6.20 12.57
C VAL A 216 -2.06 5.38 12.73
N LYS A 217 -1.37 5.08 11.62
CA LYS A 217 -0.30 4.09 11.59
C LYS A 217 1.06 4.60 12.06
N PHE A 218 1.43 5.82 11.68
CA PHE A 218 2.72 6.41 12.01
C PHE A 218 2.56 7.54 13.02
N ARG A 219 3.33 7.51 14.10
CA ARG A 219 3.26 8.50 15.17
C ARG A 219 4.62 8.74 15.82
N ASN A 220 4.82 9.98 16.27
CA ASN A 220 5.98 10.32 17.07
C ASN A 220 5.80 9.82 18.52
N PRO A 221 6.89 9.39 19.18
CA PRO A 221 6.83 8.89 20.54
C PRO A 221 6.42 9.98 21.55
N GLY A 222 5.60 9.61 22.52
CA GLY A 222 5.36 10.40 23.74
C GLY A 222 4.54 11.69 23.58
N GLY A 223 4.01 12.02 22.40
CA GLY A 223 3.19 13.23 22.18
C GLY A 223 3.91 14.55 22.51
N ASN A 224 5.23 14.51 22.68
CA ASN A 224 6.03 15.65 23.09
C ASN A 224 6.31 16.57 21.89
N PRO A 225 6.23 17.90 22.04
CA PRO A 225 6.56 18.83 20.97
C PRO A 225 8.06 18.84 20.64
N ASN A 226 8.91 18.38 21.57
CA ASN A 226 10.35 18.33 21.38
C ASN A 226 10.80 16.91 20.94
N LEU A 227 10.98 16.74 19.62
CA LEU A 227 11.37 15.46 19.02
C LEU A 227 12.78 15.04 19.43
N THR A 228 13.70 15.98 19.58
CA THR A 228 15.09 15.67 19.97
C THR A 228 15.15 15.00 21.34
N SER A 229 14.31 15.43 22.29
CA SER A 229 14.17 14.73 23.58
C SER A 229 13.44 13.40 23.48
N ALA A 230 12.48 13.28 22.56
CA ALA A 230 11.66 12.08 22.41
C ALA A 230 12.46 10.90 21.83
N PHE A 231 13.51 11.18 21.06
CA PHE A 231 14.42 10.18 20.47
C PHE A 231 15.78 10.09 21.18
N GLN A 232 15.90 10.60 22.40
CA GLN A 232 17.14 10.57 23.15
C GLN A 232 17.59 9.12 23.41
N GLY A 233 18.78 8.75 22.91
CA GLY A 233 19.35 7.40 23.04
C GLY A 233 19.28 6.53 21.77
N ASN A 234 18.72 7.06 20.69
CA ASN A 234 18.67 6.41 19.38
C ASN A 234 19.66 7.04 18.39
N ASN A 235 20.31 6.20 17.58
CA ASN A 235 21.12 6.66 16.46
C ASN A 235 20.24 7.00 15.25
N GLN A 236 20.61 8.07 14.52
CA GLN A 236 19.96 8.53 13.27
C GLN A 236 18.50 8.98 13.37
N ALA A 237 18.04 9.43 14.54
CA ALA A 237 16.66 9.88 14.72
C ALA A 237 16.26 11.13 13.89
N ASP A 238 17.23 11.98 13.53
CA ASP A 238 16.92 13.29 12.93
C ASP A 238 16.60 13.26 11.43
N GLN A 239 16.95 12.21 10.67
CA GLN A 239 16.78 12.22 9.22
C GLN A 239 15.44 11.66 8.71
N LEU A 240 14.79 10.79 9.48
CA LEU A 240 13.59 10.06 9.02
C LEU A 240 12.30 10.45 9.76
N ALA A 241 12.39 11.00 10.97
CA ALA A 241 11.22 11.44 11.74
C ALA A 241 10.45 12.62 11.12
N GLN A 242 11.06 13.33 10.15
CA GLN A 242 10.44 14.46 9.44
C GLN A 242 9.93 14.11 8.04
N ALA A 243 10.18 12.90 7.53
CA ALA A 243 9.90 12.60 6.12
C ALA A 243 8.45 12.16 5.84
N CYS A 244 7.63 11.91 6.87
CA CYS A 244 6.24 11.45 6.71
C CYS A 244 5.17 12.26 7.47
N LEU A 245 5.52 13.43 8.03
CA LEU A 245 4.58 14.33 8.73
C LEU A 245 4.40 15.67 8.02
#